data_AF-A0AAN9HB60-F1
#
_entry.id   AF-A0AAN9HB60-F1
#
_cell.length_a   1.000
_cell.length_b   1.000
_cell.length_c   1.000
_cell.angle_alpha   90.00
_cell.angle_beta   90.00
_cell.angle_gamma   90.00
#
_symmetry.space_group_name_H-M   'P 1'
#
loop_
_entity.id
_entity.type
_entity.pdbx_description
1 polymer ?
#
loop_
_entity_poly.entity_id
_entity_poly.type
_entity_poly.pdbx_seq_one_letter_code
_entity_poly.pdbx_strand_id
1 'polypeptide(L)'
;MDSGVLETYFRIPKVNWKRQPKPAGTNGRLTVKQYRLTAYRHFLEWVLQGERLGRGCRVVLPACVVQAIRQKYPAPDGQYCGHQEVEDAQEEL
;
A
#
# COMPACT_ATOMS: atom_id res chain seq x y z
N MET A 1 9.93 -1.87 -7.22
CA MET A 1 10.24 -2.36 -5.86
C MET A 1 10.37 -3.86 -5.87
N ASP A 2 11.37 -4.42 -5.19
CA ASP A 2 11.59 -5.86 -5.12
C ASP A 2 10.56 -6.57 -4.22
N SER A 3 10.15 -7.79 -4.58
CA SER A 3 9.14 -8.54 -3.81
C SER A 3 9.63 -8.91 -2.42
N GLY A 4 10.91 -9.27 -2.25
CA GLY A 4 11.47 -9.64 -0.95
C GLY A 4 11.47 -8.45 0.00
N VAL A 5 11.85 -7.26 -0.48
CA VAL A 5 11.80 -6.01 0.31
C VAL A 5 10.38 -5.72 0.80
N LEU A 6 9.37 -5.90 -0.06
CA LEU A 6 7.98 -5.65 0.30
C LEU A 6 7.42 -6.70 1.27
N GLU A 7 7.82 -7.97 1.16
CA GLU A 7 7.46 -8.99 2.13
C GLU A 7 8.04 -8.69 3.51
N THR A 8 9.31 -8.30 3.58
CA THR A 8 9.94 -7.87 4.83
C THR A 8 9.23 -6.65 5.38
N TYR A 9 9.04 -5.60 4.58
CA TYR A 9 8.39 -4.36 5.02
C TYR A 9 6.97 -4.61 5.55
N PHE A 10 6.19 -5.50 4.93
CA PHE A 10 4.85 -5.85 5.38
C PHE A 10 4.84 -6.50 6.77
N ARG A 11 5.88 -7.26 7.11
CA ARG A 11 6.01 -7.99 8.38
C ARG A 11 6.66 -7.17 9.50
N ILE A 12 7.27 -6.02 9.18
CA ILE A 12 7.87 -5.16 10.20
C ILE A 12 6.76 -4.60 11.12
N PRO A 13 6.89 -4.73 12.44
CA PRO A 13 5.97 -4.11 13.38
C PRO A 13 6.10 -2.58 13.31
N LYS A 14 5.03 -1.92 12.85
CA LYS A 14 4.94 -0.45 12.81
C LYS A 14 4.23 0.07 14.05
N VAL A 15 4.84 1.03 14.75
CA VAL A 15 4.34 1.58 16.02
C VAL A 15 2.91 2.14 15.93
N ASN A 16 2.52 2.61 14.74
CA ASN A 16 1.22 3.24 14.48
C ASN A 16 0.16 2.29 13.91
N TRP A 17 0.49 1.00 13.69
CA TRP A 17 -0.49 0.03 13.20
C TRP A 17 -1.26 -0.60 14.37
N LYS A 18 -2.49 -0.15 14.59
CA LYS A 18 -3.40 -0.74 15.60
C LYS A 18 -3.69 -2.22 15.35
N ARG A 19 -3.68 -2.66 14.07
CA ARG A 19 -3.82 -4.06 13.66
C ARG A 19 -2.93 -4.32 12.44
N GLN A 20 -2.12 -5.38 12.52
CA GLN A 20 -1.32 -5.83 11.40
C GLN A 20 -2.20 -6.57 10.37
N PRO A 21 -2.15 -6.21 9.09
CA PRO A 21 -2.78 -6.98 8.03
C PRO A 21 -2.11 -8.36 7.91
N LYS A 22 -2.90 -9.41 7.71
CA LYS A 22 -2.38 -10.76 7.48
C LYS A 22 -2.16 -11.00 5.98
N PRO A 23 -1.14 -11.76 5.57
CA PRO A 23 -1.00 -12.17 4.17
C PRO A 23 -2.24 -12.98 3.76
N ALA A 24 -2.82 -12.64 2.62
CA ALA A 24 -4.04 -13.27 2.10
C ALA A 24 -3.77 -14.19 0.90
N GLY A 25 -2.49 -14.33 0.50
CA GLY A 25 -2.08 -15.21 -0.59
C GLY A 25 -1.81 -16.64 -0.12
N THR A 26 -1.54 -17.52 -1.08
CA THR A 26 -1.18 -18.91 -0.82
C THR A 26 0.16 -19.03 -0.09
N ASN A 27 0.30 -20.04 0.78
CA ASN A 27 1.53 -20.34 1.51
C ASN A 27 2.08 -19.16 2.34
N GLY A 28 1.22 -18.26 2.82
CA GLY A 28 1.62 -17.10 3.60
C GLY A 28 2.30 -15.98 2.80
N ARG A 29 2.20 -16.02 1.46
CA ARG A 29 2.63 -14.93 0.58
C ARG A 29 1.58 -13.82 0.50
N LEU A 30 2.02 -12.65 0.07
CA LEU A 30 1.14 -11.53 -0.21
C LEU A 30 0.40 -11.73 -1.54
N THR A 31 -0.86 -11.31 -1.61
CA THR A 31 -1.55 -11.20 -2.90
C THR A 31 -0.97 -10.06 -3.73
N VAL A 32 -1.20 -10.05 -5.04
CA VAL A 32 -0.77 -8.93 -5.91
C VAL A 32 -1.35 -7.59 -5.45
N LYS A 33 -2.60 -7.59 -4.95
CA LYS A 33 -3.23 -6.42 -4.32
C LYS A 33 -2.46 -5.96 -3.07
N GLN A 34 -2.05 -6.89 -2.21
CA GLN A 34 -1.25 -6.57 -1.03
C GLN A 34 0.12 -6.04 -1.41
N TYR A 35 0.82 -6.68 -2.36
CA TYR A 35 2.09 -6.16 -2.89
C TYR A 35 1.98 -4.73 -3.41
N ARG A 36 0.93 -4.44 -4.20
CA ARG A 36 0.66 -3.10 -4.73
C ARG A 36 0.43 -2.07 -3.62
N LEU A 37 -0.44 -2.37 -2.66
CA LEU A 37 -0.73 -1.47 -1.53
C LEU A 37 0.50 -1.25 -0.64
N THR A 38 1.28 -2.30 -0.41
CA THR A 38 2.54 -2.22 0.33
C THR A 38 3.56 -1.36 -0.40
N ALA A 39 3.68 -1.49 -1.73
CA ALA A 39 4.58 -0.67 -2.55
C ALA A 39 4.22 0.81 -2.48
N TYR A 40 2.93 1.17 -2.54
CA TYR A 40 2.50 2.56 -2.36
C TYR A 40 2.91 3.12 -0.99
N ARG A 41 2.70 2.35 0.08
CA ARG A 41 3.06 2.76 1.45
C ARG A 41 4.57 2.88 1.64
N HIS A 42 5.33 1.91 1.12
CA HIS A 42 6.79 1.91 1.21
C HIS A 42 7.38 3.15 0.53
N PHE A 43 6.87 3.52 -0.65
CA PHE A 43 7.29 4.72 -1.34
C PHE A 43 6.95 5.99 -0.56
N LEU A 44 5.71 6.11 -0.07
CA LEU A 44 5.30 7.28 0.71
C LEU A 44 6.11 7.42 1.99
N GLU A 45 6.35 6.34 2.72
CA GLU A 45 7.16 6.39 3.94
C GLU A 45 8.60 6.83 3.66
N TRP A 46 9.17 6.40 2.52
CA TRP A 46 10.49 6.86 2.08
C TRP A 46 10.50 8.35 1.73
N VAL A 47 9.52 8.83 0.97
CA VAL A 47 9.43 10.26 0.58
C VAL A 47 9.19 11.16 1.78
N LEU A 48 8.34 10.73 2.71
CA LEU A 48 7.95 11.50 3.88
C LEU A 48 8.95 11.40 5.05
N GLN A 49 10.07 10.69 4.88
CA GLN A 49 11.19 10.62 5.84
C GLN A 49 10.76 10.33 7.30
N GLY A 50 9.72 9.52 7.49
CA GLY A 50 9.23 9.16 8.83
C GLY A 50 8.13 10.05 9.41
N GLU A 51 7.56 10.99 8.63
CA GLU A 51 6.33 11.66 9.04
C GLU A 51 5.16 10.68 9.23
N ARG A 52 4.17 11.12 10.00
CA ARG A 52 3.05 10.25 10.42
C ARG A 52 2.06 10.03 9.27
N LEU A 53 2.17 8.86 8.64
CA LEU A 53 1.11 8.27 7.81
C LEU A 53 0.07 7.61 8.72
N GLY A 54 -1.15 8.16 8.77
CA GLY A 54 -2.19 7.73 9.70
C GLY A 54 -3.61 7.97 9.19
N ARG A 55 -4.60 7.53 9.97
CA ARG A 55 -6.03 7.81 9.67
C ARG A 55 -6.22 9.33 9.61
N GLY A 56 -6.78 9.83 8.52
CA GLY A 56 -6.95 11.27 8.27
C GLY A 56 -5.84 11.93 7.46
N CYS A 57 -4.72 11.25 7.20
CA CYS A 57 -3.63 11.78 6.39
C CYS A 57 -3.44 10.91 5.14
N ARG A 58 -4.09 11.32 4.04
CA ARG A 58 -3.95 10.69 2.72
C ARG A 58 -3.09 11.57 1.84
N VAL A 59 -2.04 10.99 1.27
CA VAL A 59 -1.09 11.69 0.40
C VAL A 59 -1.19 11.12 -1.01
N VAL A 60 -1.24 12.01 -2.00
CA VAL A 60 -1.28 11.65 -3.42
C VAL A 60 0.11 11.21 -3.87
N LEU A 61 0.19 10.08 -4.57
CA LEU A 61 1.45 9.64 -5.20
C LEU A 61 1.58 10.25 -6.60
N PRO A 62 2.80 10.57 -7.05
CA PRO A 62 3.06 10.96 -8.43
C PRO A 62 2.60 9.90 -9.43
N ALA A 63 2.04 10.33 -10.57
CA ALA A 63 1.47 9.43 -11.58
C ALA A 63 2.50 8.41 -12.12
N CYS A 64 3.75 8.82 -12.33
CA CYS A 64 4.81 7.95 -12.80
C CYS A 64 5.09 6.78 -11.84
N VAL A 65 5.06 7.03 -10.53
CA VAL A 65 5.26 6.02 -9.50
C VAL A 65 4.08 5.05 -9.48
N VAL A 66 2.86 5.58 -9.57
CA VAL A 66 1.64 4.77 -9.63
C VAL A 66 1.68 3.84 -10.85
N GLN A 67 2.02 4.35 -12.02
CA GLN A 67 2.14 3.55 -13.24
C GLN A 67 3.19 2.45 -13.11
N ALA A 68 4.39 2.76 -12.64
CA ALA A 68 5.46 1.78 -12.45
C ALA A 68 5.06 0.66 -11.47
N ILE A 69 4.38 1.01 -10.37
CA ILE A 69 3.89 0.03 -9.40
C ILE A 69 2.77 -0.83 -10.00
N ARG A 70 1.83 -0.24 -10.75
CA ARG A 70 0.74 -0.97 -11.41
C ARG A 70 1.22 -1.92 -12.50
N GLN A 71 2.27 -1.56 -13.24
CA GLN A 71 2.92 -2.44 -14.21
C GLN A 71 3.57 -3.65 -13.51
N LYS A 72 4.21 -3.45 -12.35
CA LYS A 72 4.84 -4.55 -11.60
C LYS A 72 3.84 -5.43 -10.85
N TYR A 73 2.74 -4.85 -10.35
CA TYR A 73 1.72 -5.54 -9.57
C TYR A 73 0.31 -5.24 -10.13
N PRO A 74 -0.02 -5.79 -11.30
CA PRO A 74 -1.25 -5.46 -12.01
C PRO A 74 -2.51 -5.94 -11.27
N ALA A 75 -3.64 -5.26 -11.51
CA ALA A 75 -4.95 -5.81 -11.16
C ALA A 75 -5.37 -6.79 -12.27
N PRO A 76 -6.01 -7.92 -11.95
CA PRO A 76 -6.36 -8.94 -12.95
C PRO A 76 -7.32 -8.41 -14.03
N ASP A 77 -8.17 -7.47 -13.64
CA ASP A 77 -9.18 -6.76 -14.42
C ASP A 77 -8.70 -5.40 -14.96
N GLY A 78 -7.49 -4.96 -14.57
CA GLY A 78 -6.94 -3.66 -14.96
C GLY A 78 -7.67 -2.45 -14.37
N GLN A 79 -8.70 -2.66 -13.54
CA GLN A 79 -9.42 -1.58 -12.86
C GLN A 79 -8.75 -1.25 -11.52
N TYR A 80 -8.62 0.05 -11.23
CA TYR A 80 -8.00 0.53 -10.00
C TYR A 80 -8.83 1.64 -9.40
N CYS A 81 -9.06 1.58 -8.09
CA CYS A 81 -9.63 2.70 -7.35
C CYS A 81 -8.68 3.91 -7.42
N GLY A 82 -9.27 5.09 -7.62
CA GLY A 82 -8.58 6.37 -7.54
C GLY A 82 -8.17 6.73 -6.11
N HIS A 83 -7.58 7.91 -5.95
CA HIS A 83 -7.40 8.48 -4.61
C HIS A 83 -8.79 8.84 -4.07
N GLN A 84 -9.15 8.31 -2.91
CA GLN A 84 -10.34 8.69 -2.18
C GLN A 84 -9.94 9.69 -1.09
N GLU A 85 -10.77 10.69 -0.82
CA GLU A 85 -10.51 11.60 0.29
C GLU A 85 -10.76 10.88 1.62
N VAL A 86 -10.43 11.54 2.73
CA VAL A 86 -10.56 10.92 4.06
C VAL A 86 -12.02 10.60 4.37
N GLU A 87 -12.93 11.49 3.98
CA GLU A 87 -14.37 11.42 4.25
C GLU A 87 -15.03 10.28 3.46
N ASP A 88 -14.75 10.15 2.17
CA ASP A 88 -15.35 9.11 1.30
C ASP A 88 -15.06 7.69 1.77
N ALA A 89 -13.88 7.45 2.34
CA ALA A 89 -13.49 6.12 2.76
C ALA A 89 -13.99 5.71 4.14
N GLN A 90 -14.61 6.63 4.88
CA GLN A 90 -15.30 6.30 6.13
C GLN A 90 -16.72 5.80 5.86
N GLU A 91 -17.32 6.18 4.72
CA GLU A 91 -18.69 5.85 4.34
C GLU A 91 -18.83 4.45 3.69
N GLU A 92 -17.75 3.92 3.11
CA GLU A 92 -17.69 2.56 2.52
C GLU A 92 -17.40 1.43 3.53
N LEU A 93 -17.44 1.68 4.85
CA LEU A 93 -17.11 0.68 5.89
C LEU A 93 -18.33 0.13 6.63
#